data_AF-A0A354YX24-F1
#
_entry.id   AF-A0A354YX24-F1
#
_cell.length_a   1.000
_cell.length_b   1.000
_cell.length_c   1.000
_cell.angle_alpha   90.00
_cell.angle_beta   90.00
_cell.angle_gamma   90.00
#
_symmetry.space_group_name_H-M   'P 1'
#
loop_
_entity.id
_entity.type
_entity.pdbx_description
1 polymer ?
#
loop_
_entity_poly.entity_id
_entity_poly.type
_entity_poly.pdbx_seq_one_letter_code
_entity_poly.pdbx_strand_id
1 'polypeptide(L)'
;IDPLPALDRIMEIGVWEYMIPEIDLNKVSRTMIKRTPIIITWWEERYYGKNIKGWLVYLMLLLAGLNEERVIQIIKRYHLDNYARKAIQESRQVPQIVEYLRENREILPGDMNQRLDGWSHESMVLLLLSIKDELLWEKLVNYLDLKEQVKVEINGFDLKKMGLKEGPEFRLIFDELYQKKLNGEIKNREEELQMAEKWIMEGKFNNDPVAE
;
A
#
# COMPACT_ATOMS: atom_id res chain seq x y z
N ILE A 1 12.88 19.24 8.70
CA ILE A 1 13.90 19.18 9.78
C ILE A 1 14.77 17.96 9.49
N ASP A 2 16.10 18.10 9.52
CA ASP A 2 17.01 16.94 9.41
C ASP A 2 17.02 16.18 10.74
N PRO A 3 16.55 14.93 10.81
CA PRO A 3 16.49 14.16 12.05
C PRO A 3 17.83 13.56 12.48
N LEU A 4 18.85 13.53 11.59
CA LEU A 4 20.12 12.85 11.90
C LEU A 4 20.91 13.49 13.04
N PRO A 5 21.04 14.83 13.15
CA PRO A 5 21.77 15.42 14.27
C PRO A 5 21.16 15.05 15.64
N ALA A 6 19.84 14.92 15.72
CA ALA A 6 19.16 14.49 16.95
C ALA A 6 19.46 13.01 17.27
N LEU A 7 19.47 12.14 16.26
CA LEU A 7 19.82 10.73 16.44
C LEU A 7 21.29 10.54 16.85
N ASP A 8 22.21 11.28 16.21
CA ASP A 8 23.63 11.27 16.59
C ASP A 8 23.80 11.73 18.04
N ARG A 9 23.09 12.78 18.44
CA ARG A 9 23.16 13.27 19.82
C ARG A 9 22.66 12.24 20.83
N ILE A 10 21.57 11.53 20.53
CA ILE A 10 21.01 10.46 21.38
C ILE A 10 22.00 9.31 21.54
N MET A 11 22.75 8.97 20.49
CA MET A 11 23.83 7.97 20.55
C MET A 11 25.01 8.45 21.39
N GLU A 12 25.49 9.68 21.18
CA GLU A 12 26.64 10.24 21.91
C GLU A 12 26.44 10.25 23.42
N ILE A 13 25.22 10.53 23.89
CA ILE A 13 24.90 10.60 25.31
C ILE A 13 24.48 9.25 25.92
N GLY A 14 24.49 8.16 25.13
CA GLY A 14 24.17 6.81 25.58
C GLY A 14 22.68 6.55 25.85
N VAL A 15 21.77 7.47 25.49
CA VAL A 15 20.32 7.31 25.75
C VAL A 15 19.72 6.20 24.89
N TRP A 16 20.27 5.95 23.70
CA TRP A 16 19.76 4.92 22.78
C TRP A 16 19.64 3.53 23.41
N GLU A 17 20.63 3.15 24.23
CA GLU A 17 20.71 1.84 24.90
C GLU A 17 19.55 1.59 25.86
N TYR A 18 18.90 2.65 26.34
CA TYR A 18 17.74 2.57 27.24
C TYR A 18 16.41 2.63 26.50
N MET A 19 16.41 3.12 25.26
CA MET A 19 15.21 3.22 24.43
C MET A 19 14.97 1.90 23.68
N ILE A 20 15.78 1.63 22.67
CA ILE A 20 15.61 0.48 21.78
C ILE A 20 16.96 -0.21 21.57
N PRO A 21 17.51 -0.88 22.61
CA PRO A 21 18.83 -1.51 22.55
C PRO A 21 18.95 -2.58 21.45
N GLU A 22 17.82 -3.10 20.95
CA GLU A 22 17.81 -4.11 19.90
C GLU A 22 18.31 -3.57 18.55
N ILE A 23 18.25 -2.26 18.34
CA ILE A 23 18.53 -1.59 17.07
C ILE A 23 19.96 -1.05 17.06
N ASP A 24 20.75 -1.51 16.09
CA ASP A 24 22.05 -0.95 15.78
C ASP A 24 21.88 0.21 14.78
N LEU A 25 21.92 1.44 15.29
CA LEU A 25 21.76 2.65 14.46
C LEU A 25 22.81 2.79 13.35
N ASN A 26 24.00 2.18 13.51
CA ASN A 26 25.03 2.21 12.48
C ASN A 26 24.63 1.41 11.24
N LYS A 27 23.71 0.45 11.38
CA LYS A 27 23.16 -0.34 10.27
C LYS A 27 21.96 0.31 9.61
N VAL A 28 21.39 1.36 10.21
CA VAL A 28 20.24 2.06 9.65
C VAL A 28 20.70 3.00 8.53
N SER A 29 19.98 2.98 7.40
CA SER A 29 20.34 3.80 6.25
C SER A 29 20.15 5.29 6.54
N ARG A 30 21.26 6.01 6.76
CA ARG A 30 21.26 7.48 6.91
C ARG A 30 20.68 8.18 5.68
N THR A 31 20.88 7.61 4.50
CA THR A 31 20.29 8.10 3.25
C THR A 31 18.77 8.04 3.29
N MET A 32 18.18 6.93 3.75
CA MET A 32 16.73 6.79 3.87
C MET A 32 16.15 7.78 4.89
N ILE A 33 16.83 7.94 6.03
CA ILE A 33 16.45 8.91 7.06
C ILE A 33 16.40 10.34 6.48
N LYS A 34 17.42 10.75 5.71
CA LYS A 34 17.46 12.07 5.05
C LYS A 34 16.39 12.25 3.97
N ARG A 35 16.07 11.19 3.22
CA ARG A 35 15.05 11.22 2.16
C ARG A 35 13.61 11.19 2.69
N THR A 36 13.41 10.63 3.87
CA THR A 36 12.09 10.49 4.50
C THR A 36 11.26 11.79 4.51
N PRO A 37 11.75 12.93 5.04
CA PRO A 37 10.96 14.16 5.06
C PRO A 37 10.60 14.66 3.66
N ILE A 38 11.48 14.44 2.66
CA ILE A 38 11.23 14.86 1.27
C ILE A 38 10.05 14.08 0.68
N ILE A 39 10.04 12.75 0.85
CA ILE A 39 8.96 11.91 0.31
C ILE A 39 7.64 12.12 1.06
N ILE A 40 7.70 12.40 2.37
CA ILE A 40 6.50 12.76 3.15
C ILE A 40 5.89 14.05 2.62
N THR A 41 6.69 15.11 2.45
CA THR A 41 6.20 16.38 1.90
C THR A 41 5.64 16.21 0.50
N TRP A 42 6.35 15.48 -0.38
CA TRP A 42 5.85 15.16 -1.72
C TRP A 42 4.50 14.43 -1.68
N TRP A 43 4.35 13.46 -0.77
CA TRP A 43 3.10 12.72 -0.62
C TRP A 43 1.94 13.62 -0.18
N GLU A 44 2.16 14.44 0.85
CA GLU A 44 1.13 15.31 1.42
C GLU A 44 0.72 16.44 0.46
N GLU A 45 1.65 16.91 -0.38
CA GLU A 45 1.35 17.86 -1.46
C GLU A 45 0.57 17.23 -2.61
N ARG A 46 0.87 15.96 -2.94
CA ARG A 46 0.23 15.24 -4.05
C ARG A 46 -1.15 14.69 -3.69
N TYR A 47 -1.32 14.17 -2.48
CA TYR A 47 -2.53 13.48 -2.06
C TYR A 47 -3.20 14.20 -0.89
N TYR A 48 -4.18 15.06 -1.23
CA TYR A 48 -4.86 15.91 -0.27
C TYR A 48 -5.57 15.11 0.85
N GLY A 49 -5.37 15.55 2.10
CA GLY A 49 -6.00 14.94 3.28
C GLY A 49 -5.36 13.63 3.76
N LYS A 50 -4.28 13.17 3.13
CA LYS A 50 -3.58 11.92 3.48
C LYS A 50 -2.31 12.19 4.27
N ASN A 51 -2.49 12.76 5.47
CA ASN A 51 -1.37 13.06 6.36
C ASN A 51 -0.58 11.80 6.74
N ILE A 52 0.73 11.94 6.84
CA ILE A 52 1.64 10.85 7.17
C ILE A 52 2.09 10.97 8.62
N LYS A 53 1.97 9.89 9.40
CA LYS A 53 2.60 9.81 10.72
C LYS A 53 4.11 9.63 10.52
N GLY A 54 4.85 10.73 10.39
CA GLY A 54 6.30 10.68 10.16
C GLY A 54 7.08 9.84 11.18
N TRP A 55 6.67 9.89 12.46
CA TRP A 55 7.27 9.04 13.51
C TRP A 55 7.16 7.55 13.20
N LEU A 56 6.07 7.11 12.55
CA LEU A 56 5.82 5.72 12.21
C LEU A 56 6.68 5.30 11.01
N VAL A 57 6.89 6.18 10.03
CA VAL A 57 7.84 5.94 8.93
C VAL A 57 9.26 5.74 9.46
N TYR A 58 9.71 6.60 10.38
CA TYR A 58 11.02 6.42 11.03
C TYR A 58 11.09 5.14 11.84
N LEU A 59 10.05 4.81 12.62
CA LEU A 59 10.01 3.57 13.38
C LEU A 59 10.11 2.33 12.46
N MET A 60 9.37 2.31 11.35
CA MET A 60 9.47 1.22 10.37
C MET A 60 10.87 1.08 9.77
N LEU A 61 11.54 2.20 9.46
CA LEU A 61 12.93 2.20 8.99
C LEU A 61 13.89 1.62 10.03
N LEU A 62 13.72 2.02 11.30
CA LEU A 62 14.56 1.54 12.41
C LEU A 62 14.37 0.03 12.66
N LEU A 63 13.15 -0.47 12.48
CA LEU A 63 12.79 -1.89 12.69
C LEU A 63 13.10 -2.79 11.49
N ALA A 64 13.44 -2.24 10.33
CA ALA A 64 13.61 -2.99 9.09
C ALA A 64 14.65 -4.12 9.20
N GLY A 65 15.73 -3.90 9.97
CA GLY A 65 16.82 -4.87 10.14
C GLY A 65 16.63 -5.91 11.25
N LEU A 66 15.54 -5.84 12.02
CA LEU A 66 15.31 -6.77 13.14
C LEU A 66 14.65 -8.07 12.70
N ASN A 67 14.67 -9.09 13.54
CA ASN A 67 13.84 -10.28 13.36
C ASN A 67 12.42 -10.03 13.90
N GLU A 68 11.47 -10.90 13.52
CA GLU A 68 10.06 -10.75 13.88
C GLU A 68 9.83 -10.77 15.40
N GLU A 69 10.53 -11.65 16.13
CA GLU A 69 10.42 -11.76 17.59
C GLU A 69 10.77 -10.45 18.30
N ARG A 70 11.88 -9.79 17.91
CA ARG A 70 12.29 -8.49 18.45
C ARG A 70 11.30 -7.40 18.11
N VAL A 71 10.76 -7.39 16.89
CA VAL A 71 9.73 -6.42 16.48
C VAL A 71 8.48 -6.57 17.35
N ILE A 72 8.01 -7.81 17.59
CA ILE A 72 6.86 -8.08 18.46
C ILE A 72 7.12 -7.59 19.89
N GLN A 73 8.33 -7.79 20.42
CA GLN A 73 8.70 -7.29 21.75
C GLN A 73 8.65 -5.76 21.83
N ILE A 74 9.14 -5.06 20.81
CA ILE A 74 9.11 -3.60 20.73
C ILE A 74 7.66 -3.10 20.63
N ILE A 75 6.85 -3.69 19.75
CA ILE A 75 5.42 -3.36 19.60
C ILE A 75 4.69 -3.46 20.95
N LYS A 76 4.98 -4.51 21.73
CA LYS A 76 4.39 -4.71 23.07
C LYS A 76 4.92 -3.70 24.08
N ARG A 77 6.24 -3.46 24.13
CA ARG A 77 6.89 -2.53 25.06
C ARG A 77 6.36 -1.11 24.94
N TYR A 78 6.12 -0.65 23.72
CA TYR A 78 5.65 0.72 23.44
C TYR A 78 4.13 0.83 23.30
N HIS A 79 3.38 -0.24 23.54
CA HIS A 79 1.91 -0.26 23.46
C HIS A 79 1.35 0.32 22.16
N LEU A 80 1.98 0.00 21.01
CA LEU A 80 1.56 0.53 19.72
C LEU A 80 0.14 0.08 19.37
N ASP A 81 -0.63 0.99 18.76
CA ASP A 81 -2.01 0.75 18.34
C ASP A 81 -2.10 -0.22 17.15
N ASN A 82 -3.32 -0.66 16.82
CA ASN A 82 -3.53 -1.62 15.72
C ASN A 82 -3.11 -1.06 14.35
N TYR A 83 -3.21 0.25 14.15
CA TYR A 83 -2.80 0.91 12.92
C TYR A 83 -1.29 0.85 12.73
N ALA A 84 -0.53 1.25 13.75
CA ALA A 84 0.93 1.19 13.76
C ALA A 84 1.44 -0.25 13.64
N ARG A 85 0.78 -1.21 14.30
CA ARG A 85 1.10 -2.64 14.15
C ARG A 85 0.95 -3.10 12.71
N LYS A 86 -0.18 -2.76 12.07
CA LYS A 86 -0.46 -3.08 10.66
C LYS A 86 0.60 -2.48 9.74
N ALA A 87 0.89 -1.18 9.91
CA ALA A 87 1.92 -0.50 9.12
C ALA A 87 3.30 -1.16 9.28
N ILE A 88 3.71 -1.48 10.51
CA ILE A 88 4.97 -2.19 10.77
C ILE A 88 4.99 -3.57 10.09
N GLN A 89 3.89 -4.32 10.10
CA GLN A 89 3.81 -5.61 9.41
C GLN A 89 3.89 -5.49 7.88
N GLU A 90 3.22 -4.50 7.29
CA GLU A 90 3.32 -4.17 5.87
C GLU A 90 4.75 -3.77 5.49
N SER A 91 5.39 -2.96 6.34
CA SER A 91 6.78 -2.49 6.16
C SER A 91 7.78 -3.63 5.98
N ARG A 92 7.52 -4.79 6.60
CA ARG A 92 8.36 -6.00 6.49
C ARG A 92 8.31 -6.64 5.11
N GLN A 93 7.23 -6.43 4.38
CA GLN A 93 7.01 -6.98 3.05
C GLN A 93 7.65 -6.12 1.97
N VAL A 94 8.01 -4.85 2.29
CA VAL A 94 8.58 -3.89 1.32
C VAL A 94 9.76 -4.47 0.52
N PRO A 95 10.77 -5.14 1.11
CA PRO A 95 11.87 -5.70 0.31
C PRO A 95 11.41 -6.72 -0.74
N GLN A 96 10.44 -7.58 -0.38
CA GLN A 96 9.89 -8.59 -1.29
C GLN A 96 9.05 -7.95 -2.39
N ILE A 97 8.26 -6.93 -2.06
CA ILE A 97 7.47 -6.17 -3.04
C ILE A 97 8.38 -5.43 -4.01
N VAL A 98 9.44 -4.77 -3.52
CA VAL A 98 10.40 -4.06 -4.39
C VAL A 98 11.06 -5.03 -5.37
N GLU A 99 11.44 -6.23 -4.92
CA GLU A 99 12.02 -7.23 -5.81
C GLU A 99 11.00 -7.73 -6.83
N TYR A 100 9.81 -8.10 -6.38
CA TYR A 100 8.71 -8.51 -7.26
C TYR A 100 8.42 -7.47 -8.35
N LEU A 101 8.32 -6.20 -7.98
CA LEU A 101 8.07 -5.11 -8.93
C LEU A 101 9.24 -4.91 -9.91
N ARG A 102 10.48 -5.15 -9.48
CA ARG A 102 11.67 -5.10 -10.34
C ARG A 102 11.67 -6.23 -11.37
N GLU A 103 11.28 -7.43 -10.95
CA GLU A 103 11.17 -8.61 -11.81
C GLU A 103 10.00 -8.50 -12.79
N ASN A 104 8.91 -7.84 -12.39
CA ASN A 104 7.69 -7.69 -13.18
C ASN A 104 7.57 -6.27 -13.73
N ARG A 105 8.51 -5.86 -14.58
CA ARG A 105 8.54 -4.48 -15.10
C ARG A 105 7.25 -4.08 -15.81
N GLU A 106 6.60 -4.99 -16.52
CA GLU A 106 5.36 -4.72 -17.26
C GLU A 106 4.08 -4.95 -16.45
N ILE A 107 4.20 -4.96 -15.12
CA ILE A 107 3.04 -5.10 -14.23
C ILE A 107 2.02 -3.98 -14.45
N LEU A 108 0.74 -4.35 -14.50
CA LEU A 108 -0.36 -3.41 -14.66
C LEU A 108 -0.78 -2.82 -13.30
N PRO A 109 -1.38 -1.61 -13.28
CA PRO A 109 -1.86 -1.00 -12.03
C PRO A 109 -2.85 -1.88 -11.25
N GLY A 110 -3.69 -2.67 -11.93
CA GLY A 110 -4.59 -3.62 -11.29
C GLY A 110 -3.86 -4.75 -10.54
N ASP A 111 -2.82 -5.32 -11.13
CA ASP A 111 -1.98 -6.34 -10.48
C ASP A 111 -1.23 -5.76 -9.28
N MET A 112 -0.77 -4.50 -9.37
CA MET A 112 -0.24 -3.78 -8.22
C MET A 112 -1.30 -3.63 -7.12
N ASN A 113 -2.54 -3.26 -7.49
CA ASN A 113 -3.65 -3.09 -6.55
C ASN A 113 -3.94 -4.37 -5.77
N GLN A 114 -3.93 -5.54 -6.41
CA GLN A 114 -4.17 -6.81 -5.71
C GLN A 114 -3.20 -7.07 -4.55
N ARG A 115 -1.98 -6.53 -4.61
CA ARG A 115 -0.95 -6.70 -3.58
C ARG A 115 -0.88 -5.56 -2.57
N LEU A 116 -1.16 -4.36 -3.05
CA LEU A 116 -0.95 -3.10 -2.33
C LEU A 116 -2.26 -2.52 -1.79
N ASP A 117 -3.41 -3.11 -2.14
CA ASP A 117 -4.67 -2.64 -1.61
C ASP A 117 -4.75 -2.83 -0.09
N GLY A 118 -5.38 -1.88 0.58
CA GLY A 118 -5.48 -1.82 2.03
C GLY A 118 -4.19 -1.47 2.77
N TRP A 119 -3.03 -1.29 2.11
CA TRP A 119 -1.82 -0.83 2.79
C TRP A 119 -1.99 0.57 3.37
N SER A 120 -1.34 0.83 4.51
CA SER A 120 -1.29 2.17 5.11
C SER A 120 -0.49 3.16 4.26
N HIS A 121 -0.78 4.45 4.42
CA HIS A 121 -0.06 5.51 3.69
C HIS A 121 1.42 5.54 4.08
N GLU A 122 1.76 5.29 5.35
CA GLU A 122 3.14 5.19 5.80
C GLU A 122 3.90 4.07 5.09
N SER A 123 3.27 2.90 4.91
CA SER A 123 3.87 1.78 4.18
C SER A 123 4.09 2.10 2.70
N MET A 124 3.16 2.84 2.07
CA MET A 124 3.34 3.33 0.70
C MET A 124 4.50 4.32 0.58
N VAL A 125 4.62 5.24 1.53
CA VAL A 125 5.76 6.17 1.61
C VAL A 125 7.08 5.40 1.77
N LEU A 126 7.11 4.38 2.63
CA LEU A 126 8.30 3.53 2.80
C LEU A 126 8.64 2.74 1.53
N LEU A 127 7.63 2.25 0.81
CA LEU A 127 7.79 1.56 -0.48
C LEU A 127 8.42 2.51 -1.52
N LEU A 128 7.87 3.72 -1.67
CA LEU A 128 8.41 4.77 -2.55
C LEU A 128 9.87 5.13 -2.19
N LEU A 129 10.18 5.25 -0.90
CA LEU A 129 11.54 5.51 -0.42
C LEU A 129 12.51 4.39 -0.82
N SER A 130 12.04 3.14 -0.85
CA SER A 130 12.85 1.93 -1.08
C SER A 130 13.12 1.64 -2.56
N ILE A 131 12.37 2.26 -3.47
CA ILE A 131 12.59 2.16 -4.92
C ILE A 131 13.67 3.16 -5.34
N LYS A 132 14.70 2.65 -6.02
CA LYS A 132 15.81 3.44 -6.59
C LYS A 132 15.73 3.59 -8.11
N ASP A 133 15.00 2.70 -8.78
CA ASP A 133 14.79 2.72 -10.22
C ASP A 133 13.70 3.73 -10.54
N GLU A 134 14.02 4.72 -11.37
CA GLU A 134 13.13 5.84 -11.69
C GLU A 134 11.86 5.38 -12.42
N LEU A 135 12.00 4.47 -13.39
CA LEU A 135 10.87 3.92 -14.13
C LEU A 135 9.91 3.18 -13.21
N LEU A 136 10.43 2.37 -12.27
CA LEU A 136 9.60 1.68 -11.31
C LEU A 136 8.93 2.65 -10.32
N TRP A 137 9.64 3.71 -9.93
CA TRP A 137 9.09 4.74 -9.06
C TRP A 137 7.91 5.45 -9.75
N GLU A 138 8.08 5.87 -11.01
CA GLU A 138 7.03 6.47 -11.83
C GLU A 138 5.82 5.54 -11.99
N LYS A 139 6.04 4.24 -12.24
CA LYS A 139 4.95 3.25 -12.32
C LYS A 139 4.17 3.13 -11.03
N LEU A 140 4.84 3.10 -9.87
CA LEU A 140 4.16 3.06 -8.58
C LEU A 140 3.37 4.36 -8.32
N VAL A 141 3.93 5.52 -8.67
CA VAL A 141 3.22 6.81 -8.56
C VAL A 141 2.00 6.84 -9.47
N ASN A 142 2.11 6.38 -10.71
CA ASN A 142 0.97 6.30 -11.64
C ASN A 142 -0.15 5.40 -11.08
N TYR A 143 0.20 4.25 -10.49
CA TYR A 143 -0.79 3.42 -9.79
C TYR A 143 -1.49 4.17 -8.65
N LEU A 144 -0.73 4.88 -7.81
CA LEU A 144 -1.31 5.66 -6.71
C LEU A 144 -2.21 6.80 -7.21
N ASP A 145 -1.83 7.47 -8.30
CA ASP A 145 -2.65 8.50 -8.94
C ASP A 145 -3.97 7.93 -9.47
N LEU A 146 -3.90 6.78 -10.14
CA LEU A 146 -5.09 6.07 -10.62
C LEU A 146 -5.98 5.66 -9.46
N LYS A 147 -5.41 5.24 -8.32
CA LYS A 147 -6.18 4.88 -7.12
C LYS A 147 -7.00 6.06 -6.56
N GLU A 148 -6.53 7.29 -6.71
CA GLU A 148 -7.29 8.49 -6.31
C GLU A 148 -8.42 8.86 -7.26
N GLN A 149 -8.25 8.55 -8.55
CA GLN A 149 -9.12 9.05 -9.61
C GLN A 149 -10.17 8.03 -10.05
N VAL A 150 -9.78 6.76 -10.10
CA VAL A 150 -10.60 5.67 -10.61
C VAL A 150 -11.69 5.32 -9.60
N LYS A 151 -12.93 5.30 -10.09
CA LYS A 151 -14.10 4.79 -9.38
C LYS A 151 -15.01 4.09 -10.37
N VAL A 152 -15.66 3.03 -9.92
CA VAL A 152 -16.75 2.40 -10.69
C VAL A 152 -17.95 3.35 -10.64
N GLU A 153 -18.54 3.65 -11.80
CA GLU A 153 -19.63 4.61 -11.98
C GLU A 153 -21.00 3.95 -11.92
N ILE A 154 -21.11 2.69 -12.33
CA ILE A 154 -22.32 1.89 -12.14
C ILE A 154 -22.49 1.50 -10.67
N ASN A 155 -23.73 1.24 -10.27
CA ASN A 155 -24.06 0.86 -8.90
C ASN A 155 -24.95 -0.39 -8.85
N GLY A 156 -25.33 -0.81 -7.65
CA GLY A 156 -26.14 -2.02 -7.46
C GLY A 156 -27.51 -1.95 -8.13
N PHE A 157 -28.10 -0.76 -8.31
CA PHE A 157 -29.36 -0.64 -9.04
C PHE A 157 -29.19 -0.94 -10.52
N ASP A 158 -28.05 -0.62 -11.11
CA ASP A 158 -27.76 -0.95 -12.51
C ASP A 158 -27.66 -2.48 -12.68
N LEU A 159 -26.94 -3.17 -11.79
CA LEU A 159 -26.83 -4.64 -11.82
C LEU A 159 -28.18 -5.33 -11.62
N LYS A 160 -29.05 -4.80 -10.74
CA LYS A 160 -30.42 -5.30 -10.57
C LYS A 160 -31.25 -5.18 -11.84
N LYS A 161 -31.12 -4.07 -12.57
CA LYS A 161 -31.85 -3.85 -13.84
C LYS A 161 -31.41 -4.83 -14.92
N MET A 162 -30.17 -5.33 -14.85
CA MET A 162 -29.65 -6.40 -15.71
C MET A 162 -30.11 -7.81 -15.28
N GLY A 163 -30.92 -7.93 -14.22
CA GLY A 163 -31.49 -9.19 -13.77
C GLY A 163 -30.67 -9.91 -12.70
N LEU A 164 -29.57 -9.32 -12.20
CA LEU A 164 -28.77 -9.92 -11.14
C LEU A 164 -29.44 -9.74 -9.77
N LYS A 165 -29.52 -10.83 -8.99
CA LYS A 165 -30.04 -10.80 -7.62
C LYS A 165 -28.95 -10.30 -6.67
N GLU A 166 -29.34 -9.56 -5.62
CA GLU A 166 -28.40 -9.08 -4.62
C GLU A 166 -27.65 -10.24 -3.96
N GLY A 167 -26.32 -10.15 -3.92
CA GLY A 167 -25.47 -11.21 -3.42
C GLY A 167 -23.98 -10.86 -3.50
N PRO A 168 -23.09 -11.80 -3.10
CA PRO A 168 -21.64 -11.60 -3.15
C PRO A 168 -21.13 -11.28 -4.57
N GLU A 169 -21.85 -11.72 -5.60
CA GLU A 169 -21.59 -11.46 -7.02
C GLU A 169 -21.49 -9.97 -7.35
N PHE A 170 -22.27 -9.11 -6.67
CA PHE A 170 -22.20 -7.66 -6.86
C PHE A 170 -20.80 -7.15 -6.56
N ARG A 171 -20.24 -7.58 -5.43
CA ARG A 171 -18.89 -7.18 -5.02
C ARG A 171 -17.85 -7.70 -6.01
N LEU A 172 -17.98 -8.94 -6.47
CA LEU A 172 -17.07 -9.52 -7.45
C LEU A 172 -17.08 -8.73 -8.77
N ILE A 173 -18.26 -8.31 -9.24
CA ILE A 173 -18.39 -7.48 -10.44
C ILE A 173 -17.76 -6.10 -10.22
N PHE A 174 -18.05 -5.43 -9.10
CA PHE A 174 -17.45 -4.12 -8.82
C PHE A 174 -15.93 -4.19 -8.66
N ASP A 175 -15.42 -5.22 -7.98
CA ASP A 175 -13.98 -5.43 -7.81
C ASP A 175 -13.33 -5.66 -9.19
N GLU A 176 -13.91 -6.49 -10.05
CA GLU A 176 -13.39 -6.75 -11.41
C GLU A 176 -13.49 -5.50 -12.32
N LEU A 177 -14.58 -4.74 -12.26
CA LEU A 177 -14.70 -3.47 -12.99
C LEU A 177 -13.63 -2.47 -12.53
N TYR A 178 -13.42 -2.37 -11.21
CA TYR A 178 -12.39 -1.50 -10.65
C TYR A 178 -11.00 -1.89 -11.16
N GLN A 179 -10.68 -3.19 -11.18
CA GLN A 179 -9.41 -3.70 -11.73
C GLN A 179 -9.25 -3.37 -13.22
N LYS A 180 -10.29 -3.57 -14.02
CA LYS A 180 -10.25 -3.24 -15.45
C LYS A 180 -10.12 -1.73 -15.70
N LYS A 181 -10.73 -0.88 -14.86
CA LYS A 181 -10.54 0.57 -14.93
C LYS A 181 -9.12 0.98 -14.56
N LEU A 182 -8.53 0.39 -13.52
CA LEU A 182 -7.13 0.63 -13.15
C LEU A 182 -6.18 0.29 -14.30
N ASN A 183 -6.46 -0.78 -15.04
CA ASN A 183 -5.69 -1.17 -16.23
C ASN A 183 -5.99 -0.32 -17.47
N GLY A 184 -6.97 0.59 -17.42
CA GLY A 184 -7.40 1.40 -18.56
C GLY A 184 -8.13 0.61 -19.66
N GLU A 185 -8.55 -0.63 -19.37
CA GLU A 185 -9.31 -1.48 -20.29
C GLU A 185 -10.75 -0.98 -20.49
N ILE A 186 -11.29 -0.33 -19.46
CA ILE A 186 -12.58 0.37 -19.50
C ILE A 186 -12.43 1.76 -18.88
N LYS A 187 -13.15 2.74 -19.41
CA LYS A 187 -12.92 4.17 -19.13
C LYS A 187 -14.14 4.91 -18.64
N ASN A 188 -15.32 4.47 -19.01
CA ASN A 188 -16.57 5.20 -18.79
C ASN A 188 -17.70 4.25 -18.35
N ARG A 189 -18.78 4.85 -17.85
CA ARG A 189 -19.98 4.14 -17.42
C ARG A 189 -20.57 3.20 -18.48
N GLU A 190 -20.52 3.55 -19.76
CA GLU A 190 -21.13 2.73 -20.82
C GLU A 190 -20.34 1.43 -21.01
N GLU A 191 -19.01 1.50 -21.02
CA GLU A 191 -18.13 0.33 -21.06
C GLU A 191 -18.27 -0.53 -19.81
N GLU A 192 -18.47 0.08 -18.63
CA GLU A 192 -18.78 -0.66 -17.40
C GLU A 192 -20.09 -1.45 -17.51
N LEU A 193 -21.15 -0.84 -18.05
CA LEU A 193 -22.45 -1.48 -18.24
C LEU A 193 -22.34 -2.67 -19.20
N GLN A 194 -21.69 -2.47 -20.35
CA GLN A 194 -21.51 -3.52 -21.36
C GLN A 194 -20.72 -4.71 -20.81
N MET A 195 -19.67 -4.41 -20.04
CA MET A 195 -18.85 -5.44 -19.41
C MET A 195 -19.62 -6.21 -18.34
N ALA A 196 -20.37 -5.52 -17.48
CA ALA A 196 -21.19 -6.13 -16.45
C ALA A 196 -22.31 -7.00 -17.05
N GLU A 197 -23.02 -6.50 -18.06
CA GLU A 197 -24.07 -7.24 -18.77
C GLU A 197 -23.51 -8.53 -19.39
N LYS A 198 -22.35 -8.43 -20.06
CA LYS A 198 -21.65 -9.59 -20.61
C LYS A 198 -21.37 -10.64 -19.54
N TRP A 199 -20.81 -10.25 -18.39
CA TRP A 199 -20.48 -11.21 -17.32
C TRP A 199 -21.72 -11.85 -16.69
N ILE A 200 -22.82 -11.12 -16.59
CA ILE A 200 -24.10 -11.64 -16.10
C ILE A 200 -24.66 -12.67 -17.07
N MET A 201 -24.65 -12.37 -18.38
CA MET A 201 -25.10 -13.32 -19.41
C MET A 201 -24.23 -14.58 -19.49
N GLU A 202 -22.91 -14.43 -19.32
CA GLU A 202 -21.96 -15.55 -19.31
C GLU A 202 -21.99 -16.35 -18.00
N GLY A 203 -22.68 -15.88 -16.96
CA GLY A 203 -22.68 -16.51 -15.64
C GLY A 203 -21.30 -16.53 -14.98
N LYS A 204 -20.41 -15.59 -15.34
CA LYS A 204 -18.98 -15.58 -14.95
C LYS A 204 -18.77 -15.69 -13.43
N PHE A 205 -19.71 -15.15 -12.64
CA PHE A 205 -19.61 -15.07 -11.18
C PHE A 205 -20.67 -15.90 -10.44
N ASN A 206 -21.48 -16.70 -11.14
CA ASN A 206 -22.44 -17.57 -10.48
C ASN A 206 -21.67 -18.64 -9.69
N ASN A 207 -21.68 -18.52 -8.36
CA ASN A 207 -21.33 -19.63 -7.50
C ASN A 207 -22.56 -20.54 -7.43
N ASP A 208 -22.74 -21.41 -8.42
CA ASP A 208 -23.48 -22.64 -8.17
C ASP A 208 -22.65 -23.46 -7.17
N PRO A 209 -23.16 -23.76 -5.95
CA PRO A 209 -22.60 -24.86 -5.21
C PRO A 209 -22.93 -26.10 -6.04
N VAL A 210 -21.97 -26.57 -6.83
CA VAL A 210 -22.01 -27.92 -7.37
C VAL A 210 -22.20 -28.83 -6.16
N ALA A 211 -23.40 -29.39 -6.07
CA ALA A 211 -23.73 -30.44 -5.15
C ALA A 211 -22.83 -31.63 -5.47
N GLU A 212 -21.89 -31.93 -4.58
CA GLU A 212 -21.35 -33.26 -4.32
C GLU A 212 -21.15 -33.45 -2.81
#